data_AF-A0A8C6GQH6-F1
#
_entry.id   AF-A0A8C6GQH6-F1
#
_cell.length_a   1.000
_cell.length_b   1.000
_cell.length_c   1.000
_cell.angle_alpha   90.00
_cell.angle_beta   90.00
_cell.angle_gamma   90.00
#
_symmetry.space_group_name_H-M   'P 1'
#
loop_
_entity.id
_entity.type
_entity.pdbx_description
1 polymer ?
#
loop_
_entity_poly.entity_id
_entity_poly.type
_entity_poly.pdbx_seq_one_letter_code
_entity_poly.pdbx_strand_id
1 'polypeptide(L)'
;MAKGKRRNPTNRNQDHSPSSEPSTPTSPSPGHPNTPENLDLDLKAYLMMMVKDIKKDFNKSLKEIQENTAKELQVLKEKQENTIKQVEVLTEKEEKTYKQVMEMNKTIQDLKREVDTIKKTQSEATLEIETLGKKSGAIDLSISNRIQEMEERISGAEDSIENIGTTIKENGKCKKILTQNIQEIQDTMRRPNLRIIGVDENEDFQLKGPANIFNKIIEENFPNLKNEMPMNIQEAYRTPN
;
A
#
# COMPACT_ATOMS: atom_id res chain seq x y z
N MET A 1 -1.20 14.14 60.12
CA MET A 1 -1.98 13.23 61.00
C MET A 1 -1.05 12.68 62.09
N ALA A 2 -1.59 12.02 63.13
CA ALA A 2 -0.94 12.01 64.46
C ALA A 2 0.24 11.05 64.65
N LYS A 3 1.19 11.44 65.52
CA LYS A 3 2.14 10.57 66.22
C LYS A 3 1.80 10.53 67.72
N GLY A 4 1.86 9.35 68.34
CA GLY A 4 1.70 9.12 69.78
C GLY A 4 1.50 7.62 70.07
N LYS A 5 1.80 7.07 71.25
CA LYS A 5 2.33 7.67 72.51
C LYS A 5 3.21 6.62 73.25
N ARG A 6 3.97 7.03 74.26
CA ARG A 6 4.89 6.17 75.05
C ARG A 6 4.15 5.26 76.05
N ARG A 7 4.77 4.14 76.49
CA ARG A 7 5.30 3.92 77.87
C ARG A 7 5.79 2.46 78.14
N ASN A 8 6.91 2.32 78.86
CA ASN A 8 7.20 1.17 79.74
C ASN A 8 6.66 1.50 81.16
N PRO A 9 6.50 0.55 82.11
CA PRO A 9 7.62 0.24 83.06
C PRO A 9 7.63 -1.16 83.76
N THR A 10 8.77 -1.52 84.39
CA THR A 10 9.05 -2.30 85.66
C THR A 10 8.01 -3.27 86.31
N ASN A 11 8.33 -4.31 87.13
CA ASN A 11 9.57 -4.98 87.65
C ASN A 11 9.17 -6.16 88.63
N ARG A 12 10.15 -6.88 89.21
CA ARG A 12 10.13 -7.78 90.41
C ARG A 12 9.60 -9.22 90.24
N ASN A 13 10.05 -10.26 90.98
CA ASN A 13 10.95 -10.40 92.17
C ASN A 13 12.13 -11.38 91.84
N GLN A 14 13.35 -11.34 92.43
CA GLN A 14 13.83 -11.41 93.84
C GLN A 14 13.60 -12.78 94.53
N ASP A 15 14.54 -13.38 95.30
CA ASP A 15 15.92 -12.99 95.74
C ASP A 15 16.81 -14.28 95.94
N HIS A 16 17.92 -14.45 96.68
CA HIS A 16 18.63 -13.73 97.77
C HIS A 16 20.14 -14.14 97.85
N SER A 17 20.94 -13.71 98.86
CA SER A 17 22.32 -14.17 99.15
C SER A 17 22.81 -13.87 100.59
N PRO A 18 23.78 -14.63 101.14
CA PRO A 18 25.07 -14.07 101.68
C PRO A 18 26.30 -15.00 101.42
N SER A 19 27.61 -14.69 101.56
CA SER A 19 28.44 -13.63 102.20
C SER A 19 28.92 -13.89 103.65
N SER A 20 30.18 -13.68 104.10
CA SER A 20 31.51 -13.44 103.45
C SER A 20 32.70 -13.60 104.44
N GLU A 21 33.91 -13.96 103.96
CA GLU A 21 35.26 -13.65 104.53
C GLU A 21 35.65 -14.17 105.96
N PRO A 22 36.89 -13.96 106.53
CA PRO A 22 38.19 -13.50 105.98
C PRO A 22 39.49 -14.29 106.42
N SER A 23 40.63 -13.99 105.76
CA SER A 23 42.03 -13.85 106.25
C SER A 23 42.86 -14.90 107.07
N THR A 24 44.17 -14.90 106.76
CA THR A 24 45.39 -15.54 107.35
C THR A 24 45.72 -15.12 108.82
N PRO A 25 46.60 -15.80 109.63
CA PRO A 25 47.92 -16.35 109.21
C PRO A 25 48.59 -17.55 109.98
N THR A 26 49.79 -17.92 109.48
CA THR A 26 50.92 -18.63 110.15
C THR A 26 50.90 -20.18 110.27
N SER A 27 52.09 -20.81 110.13
CA SER A 27 52.38 -22.27 110.07
C SER A 27 53.02 -22.81 111.38
N PRO A 28 53.21 -24.14 111.64
CA PRO A 28 54.09 -25.02 110.84
C PRO A 28 53.84 -26.58 110.81
N SER A 29 54.60 -27.27 109.95
CA SER A 29 55.07 -28.68 110.06
C SER A 29 54.13 -29.88 109.81
N PRO A 30 54.66 -31.12 109.56
CA PRO A 30 53.99 -32.14 108.73
C PRO A 30 53.69 -33.51 109.40
N GLY A 31 52.85 -34.34 108.75
CA GLY A 31 52.65 -35.76 109.13
C GLY A 31 51.74 -36.58 108.18
N HIS A 32 52.19 -37.80 107.85
CA HIS A 32 51.46 -38.92 107.21
C HIS A 32 51.04 -39.95 108.31
N PRO A 33 50.31 -41.07 108.06
CA PRO A 33 49.29 -41.40 107.04
C PRO A 33 48.11 -42.32 107.56
N ASN A 34 47.29 -42.84 106.61
CA ASN A 34 46.62 -44.17 106.58
C ASN A 34 45.25 -44.51 107.28
N THR A 35 44.38 -45.03 106.40
CA THR A 35 43.29 -46.06 106.40
C THR A 35 43.54 -47.38 107.18
N PRO A 36 42.60 -48.40 107.19
CA PRO A 36 41.12 -48.46 106.99
C PRO A 36 40.41 -49.43 108.01
N GLU A 37 39.17 -49.93 107.77
CA GLU A 37 38.93 -51.39 107.52
C GLU A 37 37.46 -51.82 107.18
N ASN A 38 37.38 -52.85 106.31
CA ASN A 38 36.41 -53.96 106.20
C ASN A 38 34.86 -53.79 106.22
N LEU A 39 34.28 -53.58 105.02
CA LEU A 39 32.93 -54.02 104.61
C LEU A 39 32.88 -54.46 103.11
N ASP A 40 34.02 -54.81 102.51
CA ASP A 40 34.27 -54.69 101.05
C ASP A 40 33.79 -55.85 100.16
N LEU A 41 33.84 -57.11 100.61
CA LEU A 41 33.94 -58.26 99.69
C LEU A 41 32.69 -58.57 98.86
N ASP A 42 31.50 -58.57 99.46
CA ASP A 42 30.26 -58.88 98.73
C ASP A 42 29.79 -57.68 97.87
N LEU A 43 29.98 -56.47 98.42
CA LEU A 43 29.77 -55.20 97.72
C LEU A 43 30.58 -55.13 96.42
N LYS A 44 31.82 -55.61 96.44
CA LYS A 44 32.74 -55.68 95.28
C LYS A 44 32.26 -56.64 94.18
N ALA A 45 31.62 -57.76 94.54
CA ALA A 45 31.03 -58.68 93.57
C ALA A 45 29.81 -58.06 92.89
N TYR A 46 28.91 -57.46 93.67
CA TYR A 46 27.74 -56.72 93.18
C TYR A 46 28.15 -55.52 92.29
N LEU A 47 29.16 -54.77 92.70
CA LEU A 47 29.74 -53.67 91.92
C LEU A 47 30.33 -54.16 90.58
N MET A 48 31.04 -55.29 90.57
CA MET A 48 31.58 -55.85 89.33
C MET A 48 30.49 -56.34 88.37
N MET A 49 29.35 -56.82 88.89
CA MET A 49 28.19 -57.18 88.07
C MET A 49 27.57 -55.91 87.44
N MET A 50 27.27 -54.89 88.25
CA MET A 50 26.75 -53.61 87.73
C MET A 50 27.71 -52.97 86.71
N VAL A 51 29.03 -52.99 86.94
CA VAL A 51 30.02 -52.45 85.98
C VAL A 51 30.06 -53.27 84.68
N LYS A 52 29.84 -54.60 84.71
CA LYS A 52 29.71 -55.42 83.50
C LYS A 52 28.45 -55.07 82.71
N ASP A 53 27.31 -54.91 83.38
CA ASP A 53 26.05 -54.58 82.72
C ASP A 53 26.04 -53.14 82.18
N ILE A 54 26.53 -52.15 82.96
CA ILE A 54 26.77 -50.78 82.48
C ILE A 54 27.68 -50.78 81.24
N LYS A 55 28.77 -51.56 81.23
CA LYS A 55 29.67 -51.66 80.07
C LYS A 55 28.98 -52.31 78.86
N LYS A 56 28.11 -53.29 79.07
CA LYS A 56 27.32 -53.96 78.03
C LYS A 56 26.28 -53.02 77.43
N ASP A 57 25.54 -52.28 78.25
CA ASP A 57 24.52 -51.34 77.80
C ASP A 57 25.12 -50.06 77.19
N PHE A 58 26.28 -49.62 77.67
CA PHE A 58 27.06 -48.56 77.02
C PHE A 58 27.55 -49.02 75.63
N ASN A 59 28.12 -50.22 75.50
CA ASN A 59 28.54 -50.76 74.21
C ASN A 59 27.37 -50.97 73.25
N LYS A 60 26.21 -51.40 73.75
CA LYS A 60 24.97 -51.50 72.96
C LYS A 60 24.54 -50.12 72.45
N SER A 61 24.40 -49.15 73.34
CA SER A 61 24.02 -47.78 73.02
C SER A 61 24.98 -47.12 72.04
N LEU A 62 26.30 -47.32 72.23
CA LEU A 62 27.33 -46.81 71.33
C LEU A 62 27.21 -47.41 69.92
N LYS A 63 26.96 -48.73 69.81
CA LYS A 63 26.74 -49.38 68.52
C LYS A 63 25.45 -48.87 67.85
N GLU A 64 24.38 -48.70 68.62
CA GLU A 64 23.09 -48.20 68.15
C GLU A 64 23.19 -46.75 67.63
N ILE A 65 23.93 -45.88 68.35
CA ILE A 65 24.30 -44.53 67.88
C ILE A 65 25.11 -44.60 66.58
N GLN A 66 26.18 -45.41 66.53
CA GLN A 66 27.02 -45.55 65.33
C GLN A 66 26.21 -46.04 64.11
N GLU A 67 25.32 -47.00 64.30
CA GLU A 67 24.48 -47.57 63.23
C GLU A 67 23.43 -46.56 62.73
N ASN A 68 22.90 -45.72 63.62
CA ASN A 68 21.95 -44.67 63.25
C ASN A 68 22.65 -43.50 62.54
N THR A 69 23.79 -43.02 63.05
CA THR A 69 24.61 -42.00 62.36
C THR A 69 25.08 -42.48 60.99
N ALA A 70 25.39 -43.78 60.82
CA ALA A 70 25.73 -44.36 59.52
C ALA A 70 24.55 -44.32 58.53
N LYS A 71 23.31 -44.60 58.99
CA LYS A 71 22.09 -44.48 58.17
C LYS A 71 21.81 -43.03 57.78
N GLU A 72 21.99 -42.07 58.69
CA GLU A 72 21.83 -40.64 58.39
C GLU A 72 22.87 -40.15 57.37
N LEU A 73 24.14 -40.57 57.50
CA LEU A 73 25.19 -40.26 56.52
C LEU A 73 24.93 -40.89 55.14
N GLN A 74 24.40 -42.11 55.08
CA GLN A 74 23.98 -42.76 53.84
C GLN A 74 22.90 -41.94 53.12
N VAL A 75 21.83 -41.56 53.84
CA VAL A 75 20.73 -40.74 53.30
C VAL A 75 21.21 -39.34 52.89
N LEU A 76 22.12 -38.73 53.65
CA LEU A 76 22.71 -37.43 53.32
C LEU A 76 23.53 -37.50 52.02
N LYS A 77 24.32 -38.57 51.85
CA LYS A 77 25.12 -38.81 50.64
C LYS A 77 24.24 -39.00 49.40
N GLU A 78 23.19 -39.81 49.50
CA GLU A 78 22.23 -40.03 48.40
C GLU A 78 21.49 -38.73 48.03
N LYS A 79 21.11 -37.93 49.03
CA LYS A 79 20.54 -36.58 48.81
C LYS A 79 21.52 -35.63 48.11
N GLN A 80 22.80 -35.66 48.49
CA GLN A 80 23.84 -34.84 47.87
C GLN A 80 24.08 -35.26 46.41
N GLU A 81 24.17 -36.56 46.13
CA GLU A 81 24.34 -37.09 44.76
C GLU A 81 23.14 -36.73 43.86
N ASN A 82 21.91 -36.85 44.36
CA ASN A 82 20.71 -36.42 43.65
C ASN A 82 20.60 -34.90 43.48
N THR A 83 21.27 -34.11 44.32
CA THR A 83 21.37 -32.65 44.15
C THR A 83 22.37 -32.30 43.05
N ILE A 84 23.54 -32.97 43.02
CA ILE A 84 24.58 -32.78 41.99
C ILE A 84 24.00 -33.05 40.59
N LYS A 85 23.31 -34.18 40.41
CA LYS A 85 22.67 -34.55 39.13
C LYS A 85 21.64 -33.52 38.64
N GLN A 86 20.91 -32.87 39.56
CA GLN A 86 19.97 -31.80 39.19
C GLN A 86 20.69 -30.52 38.78
N VAL A 87 21.78 -30.15 39.47
CA VAL A 87 22.60 -28.98 39.12
C VAL A 87 23.25 -29.16 37.74
N GLU A 88 23.77 -30.35 37.44
CA GLU A 88 24.40 -30.68 36.15
C GLU A 88 23.41 -30.58 34.97
N VAL A 89 22.18 -31.07 35.14
CA VAL A 89 21.10 -30.91 34.14
C VAL A 89 20.68 -29.44 33.98
N LEU A 90 20.71 -28.64 35.04
CA LEU A 90 20.42 -27.21 34.97
C LEU A 90 21.51 -26.45 34.21
N THR A 91 22.79 -26.70 34.48
CA THR A 91 23.89 -26.00 33.78
C THR A 91 23.94 -26.35 32.28
N GLU A 92 23.67 -27.60 31.89
CA GLU A 92 23.58 -27.98 30.47
C GLU A 92 22.40 -27.28 29.76
N LYS A 93 21.28 -27.07 30.45
CA LYS A 93 20.12 -26.31 29.95
C LYS A 93 20.42 -24.81 29.83
N GLU A 94 21.14 -24.23 30.78
CA GLU A 94 21.59 -22.84 30.71
C GLU A 94 22.53 -22.62 29.53
N GLU A 95 23.51 -23.51 29.32
CA GLU A 95 24.45 -23.40 28.19
C GLU A 95 23.75 -23.51 26.83
N LYS A 96 22.78 -24.42 26.69
CA LYS A 96 21.91 -24.54 25.49
C LYS A 96 21.11 -23.26 25.26
N THR A 97 20.55 -22.69 26.33
CA THR A 97 19.78 -21.43 26.27
C THR A 97 20.68 -20.25 25.85
N TYR A 98 21.90 -20.17 26.40
CA TYR A 98 22.87 -19.14 26.04
C TYR A 98 23.27 -19.20 24.56
N LYS A 99 23.55 -20.40 24.03
CA LYS A 99 23.85 -20.61 22.61
C LYS A 99 22.70 -20.13 21.71
N GLN A 100 21.46 -20.50 22.03
CA GLN A 100 20.28 -20.04 21.30
C GLN A 100 20.11 -18.51 21.33
N VAL A 101 20.32 -17.87 22.49
CA VAL A 101 20.27 -16.40 22.62
C VAL A 101 21.36 -15.71 21.80
N MET A 102 22.56 -16.29 21.70
CA MET A 102 23.63 -15.76 20.86
C MET A 102 23.31 -15.85 19.35
N GLU A 103 22.68 -16.93 18.90
CA GLU A 103 22.20 -17.05 17.52
C GLU A 103 21.06 -16.07 17.22
N MET A 104 20.10 -15.91 18.13
CA MET A 104 19.02 -14.91 18.02
C MET A 104 19.56 -13.48 17.96
N ASN A 105 20.57 -13.14 18.77
CA ASN A 105 21.20 -11.82 18.72
C ASN A 105 21.89 -11.55 17.37
N LYS A 106 22.42 -12.59 16.70
CA LYS A 106 22.99 -12.45 15.36
C LYS A 106 21.90 -12.18 14.32
N THR A 107 20.83 -12.98 14.28
CA THR A 107 19.74 -12.78 13.31
C THR A 107 19.03 -11.44 13.50
N ILE A 108 18.89 -10.94 14.73
CA ILE A 108 18.37 -9.60 15.03
C ILE A 108 19.27 -8.50 14.44
N GLN A 109 20.60 -8.64 14.48
CA GLN A 109 21.51 -7.69 13.84
C GLN A 109 21.45 -7.74 12.32
N ASP A 110 21.33 -8.94 11.75
CA ASP A 110 21.25 -9.13 10.29
C ASP A 110 19.95 -8.52 9.74
N LEU A 111 18.80 -8.85 10.33
CA LEU A 111 17.49 -8.24 10.04
C LEU A 111 17.51 -6.71 10.18
N LYS A 112 18.24 -6.15 11.15
CA LYS A 112 18.34 -4.69 11.32
C LYS A 112 19.02 -4.03 10.12
N ARG A 113 20.08 -4.63 9.58
CA ARG A 113 20.78 -4.09 8.37
C ARG A 113 19.91 -4.22 7.13
N GLU A 114 19.11 -5.29 7.03
CA GLU A 114 18.10 -5.43 5.96
C GLU A 114 17.04 -4.33 6.04
N VAL A 115 16.48 -4.06 7.23
CA VAL A 115 15.49 -2.98 7.45
C VAL A 115 16.05 -1.60 7.09
N ASP A 116 17.29 -1.28 7.51
CA ASP A 116 17.94 -0.01 7.15
C ASP A 116 18.16 0.10 5.62
N THR A 117 18.47 -1.01 4.95
CA THR A 117 18.63 -1.08 3.48
C THR A 117 17.30 -0.89 2.75
N ILE A 118 16.24 -1.60 3.18
CA ILE A 118 14.88 -1.49 2.63
C ILE A 118 14.38 -0.04 2.77
N LYS A 119 14.58 0.58 3.94
CA LYS A 119 14.20 1.98 4.21
C LYS A 119 14.89 2.96 3.27
N LYS A 120 16.18 2.76 2.96
CA LYS A 120 16.92 3.56 1.98
C LYS A 120 16.29 3.41 0.58
N THR A 121 16.13 2.18 0.10
CA THR A 121 15.53 1.89 -1.22
C THR A 121 14.11 2.46 -1.35
N GLN A 122 13.30 2.38 -0.29
CA GLN A 122 11.96 2.96 -0.27
C GLN A 122 11.98 4.48 -0.42
N SER A 123 12.94 5.18 0.22
CA SER A 123 13.08 6.64 0.08
C SER A 123 13.51 7.07 -1.32
N GLU A 124 14.40 6.30 -1.96
CA GLU A 124 14.87 6.54 -3.33
C GLU A 124 13.73 6.34 -4.34
N ALA A 125 13.00 5.22 -4.25
CA ALA A 125 11.82 4.95 -5.08
C ALA A 125 10.70 5.99 -4.91
N THR A 126 10.50 6.51 -3.68
CA THR A 126 9.49 7.56 -3.42
C THR A 126 9.82 8.86 -4.16
N LEU A 127 11.10 9.26 -4.19
CA LEU A 127 11.56 10.44 -4.94
C LEU A 127 11.41 10.23 -6.45
N GLU A 128 11.77 9.05 -6.98
CA GLU A 128 11.59 8.75 -8.40
C GLU A 128 10.12 8.87 -8.84
N ILE A 129 9.20 8.28 -8.08
CA ILE A 129 7.75 8.39 -8.29
C ILE A 129 7.29 9.86 -8.29
N GLU A 130 7.77 10.68 -7.35
CA GLU A 130 7.43 12.11 -7.32
C GLU A 130 7.94 12.85 -8.56
N THR A 131 9.17 12.56 -9.04
CA THR A 131 9.68 13.19 -10.27
C THR A 131 8.93 12.74 -11.53
N LEU A 132 8.44 11.49 -11.56
CA LEU A 132 7.66 10.96 -12.67
C LEU A 132 6.25 11.57 -12.69
N GLY A 133 5.57 11.69 -11.55
CA GLY A 133 4.27 12.36 -11.46
C GLY A 133 4.32 13.86 -11.84
N LYS A 134 5.40 14.56 -11.49
CA LYS A 134 5.65 15.94 -11.94
C LYS A 134 5.85 16.02 -13.47
N LYS A 135 6.51 15.03 -14.07
CA LYS A 135 6.70 14.95 -15.54
C LYS A 135 5.40 14.61 -16.27
N SER A 136 4.59 13.67 -15.75
CA SER A 136 3.31 13.32 -16.37
C SER A 136 2.36 14.51 -16.35
N GLY A 137 2.17 15.18 -15.22
CA GLY A 137 1.27 16.34 -15.13
C GLY A 137 1.64 17.49 -16.09
N ALA A 138 2.93 17.68 -16.39
CA ALA A 138 3.37 18.64 -17.41
C ALA A 138 3.06 18.18 -18.85
N ILE A 139 3.16 16.88 -19.13
CA ILE A 139 2.76 16.27 -20.41
C ILE A 139 1.24 16.32 -20.58
N ASP A 140 0.48 15.95 -19.54
CA ASP A 140 -0.98 15.94 -19.53
C ASP A 140 -1.55 17.34 -19.82
N LEU A 141 -0.99 18.37 -19.19
CA LEU A 141 -1.34 19.78 -19.46
C LEU A 141 -0.96 20.19 -20.90
N SER A 142 0.21 19.77 -21.40
CA SER A 142 0.63 20.07 -22.78
C SER A 142 -0.25 19.40 -23.82
N ILE A 143 -0.72 18.16 -23.57
CA ILE A 143 -1.67 17.44 -24.42
C ILE A 143 -3.05 18.13 -24.36
N SER A 144 -3.53 18.47 -23.16
CA SER A 144 -4.83 19.14 -22.96
C SER A 144 -4.92 20.46 -23.74
N ASN A 145 -3.90 21.32 -23.61
CA ASN A 145 -3.83 22.59 -24.33
C ASN A 145 -3.84 22.40 -25.87
N ARG A 146 -3.16 21.36 -26.37
CA ARG A 146 -3.13 21.04 -27.81
C ARG A 146 -4.45 20.45 -28.32
N ILE A 147 -5.19 19.73 -27.46
CA ILE A 147 -6.54 19.25 -27.80
C ILE A 147 -7.47 20.45 -27.95
N GLN A 148 -7.50 21.36 -26.97
CA GLN A 148 -8.32 22.58 -27.03
C GLN A 148 -8.00 23.44 -28.27
N GLU A 149 -6.72 23.65 -28.60
CA GLU A 149 -6.31 24.38 -29.82
C GLU A 149 -6.88 23.72 -31.10
N MET A 150 -6.90 22.38 -31.16
CA MET A 150 -7.48 21.66 -32.29
C MET A 150 -9.02 21.73 -32.31
N GLU A 151 -9.68 21.68 -31.16
CA GLU A 151 -11.15 21.82 -31.04
C GLU A 151 -11.63 23.20 -31.51
N GLU A 152 -10.99 24.28 -31.05
CA GLU A 152 -11.26 25.66 -31.51
C GLU A 152 -11.05 25.81 -33.02
N ARG A 153 -9.97 25.21 -33.56
CA ARG A 153 -9.67 25.22 -35.00
C ARG A 153 -10.62 24.37 -35.84
N ILE A 154 -11.18 23.30 -35.29
CA ILE A 154 -12.20 22.47 -35.95
C ILE A 154 -13.52 23.25 -36.02
N SER A 155 -13.98 23.81 -34.89
CA SER A 155 -15.22 24.61 -34.86
C SER A 155 -15.20 25.78 -35.85
N GLY A 156 -14.09 26.55 -35.92
CA GLY A 156 -13.95 27.62 -36.92
C GLY A 156 -13.91 27.13 -38.38
N ALA A 157 -13.50 25.88 -38.62
CA ALA A 157 -13.57 25.26 -39.94
C ALA A 157 -14.99 24.76 -40.27
N GLU A 158 -15.73 24.24 -39.29
CA GLU A 158 -17.13 23.83 -39.45
C GLU A 158 -18.03 25.03 -39.79
N ASP A 159 -17.91 26.14 -39.06
CA ASP A 159 -18.59 27.41 -39.37
C ASP A 159 -18.27 27.88 -40.81
N SER A 160 -17.00 27.77 -41.22
CA SER A 160 -16.56 28.15 -42.56
C SER A 160 -17.16 27.26 -43.65
N ILE A 161 -17.29 25.95 -43.38
CA ILE A 161 -17.89 24.97 -44.29
C ILE A 161 -19.40 25.21 -44.43
N GLU A 162 -20.12 25.54 -43.35
CA GLU A 162 -21.55 25.89 -43.43
C GLU A 162 -21.77 27.14 -44.29
N ASN A 163 -20.98 28.21 -44.08
CA ASN A 163 -21.05 29.44 -44.86
C ASN A 163 -20.73 29.24 -46.37
N ILE A 164 -19.83 28.30 -46.70
CA ILE A 164 -19.59 27.88 -48.09
C ILE A 164 -20.81 27.10 -48.62
N GLY A 165 -21.41 26.22 -47.81
CA GLY A 165 -22.59 25.45 -48.17
C GLY A 165 -23.82 26.31 -48.48
N THR A 166 -24.09 27.35 -47.67
CA THR A 166 -25.16 28.32 -47.95
C THR A 166 -24.88 29.10 -49.23
N THR A 167 -23.65 29.62 -49.41
CA THR A 167 -23.23 30.34 -50.62
C THR A 167 -23.40 29.50 -51.90
N ILE A 168 -23.01 28.22 -51.88
CA ILE A 168 -23.20 27.30 -53.01
C ILE A 168 -24.69 27.07 -53.30
N LYS A 169 -25.50 26.88 -52.26
CA LYS A 169 -26.96 26.69 -52.36
C LYS A 169 -27.65 27.90 -52.99
N GLU A 170 -27.18 29.12 -52.73
CA GLU A 170 -27.73 30.35 -53.31
C GLU A 170 -27.27 30.58 -54.75
N ASN A 171 -25.99 30.41 -55.04
CA ASN A 171 -25.48 30.41 -56.42
C ASN A 171 -26.20 29.38 -57.31
N GLY A 172 -26.56 28.22 -56.74
CA GLY A 172 -27.40 27.22 -57.40
C GLY A 172 -28.84 27.67 -57.72
N LYS A 173 -29.43 28.57 -56.93
CA LYS A 173 -30.71 29.24 -57.26
C LYS A 173 -30.50 30.26 -58.38
N CYS A 174 -29.51 31.14 -58.23
CA CYS A 174 -29.22 32.22 -59.18
C CYS A 174 -28.92 31.68 -60.59
N LYS A 175 -28.14 30.59 -60.70
CA LYS A 175 -27.88 29.92 -61.98
C LYS A 175 -29.16 29.41 -62.66
N LYS A 176 -30.12 28.85 -61.91
CA LYS A 176 -31.40 28.38 -62.45
C LYS A 176 -32.23 29.55 -62.99
N ILE A 177 -32.36 30.63 -62.22
CA ILE A 177 -33.09 31.85 -62.63
C ILE A 177 -32.45 32.46 -63.89
N LEU A 178 -31.12 32.62 -63.91
CA LEU A 178 -30.42 33.14 -65.10
C LEU A 178 -30.65 32.28 -66.35
N THR A 179 -30.64 30.95 -66.20
CA THR A 179 -30.91 30.02 -67.32
C THR A 179 -32.34 30.18 -67.85
N GLN A 180 -33.32 30.30 -66.94
CA GLN A 180 -34.73 30.53 -67.30
C GLN A 180 -34.91 31.87 -68.03
N ASN A 181 -34.34 32.96 -67.50
CA ASN A 181 -34.41 34.29 -68.11
C ASN A 181 -33.79 34.30 -69.53
N ILE A 182 -32.68 33.59 -69.74
CA ILE A 182 -32.05 33.46 -71.07
C ILE A 182 -32.97 32.71 -72.04
N GLN A 183 -33.65 31.65 -71.59
CA GLN A 183 -34.61 30.90 -72.41
C GLN A 183 -35.79 31.80 -72.81
N GLU A 184 -36.39 32.53 -71.86
CA GLU A 184 -37.49 33.46 -72.11
C GLU A 184 -37.11 34.59 -73.08
N ILE A 185 -35.88 35.11 -72.99
CA ILE A 185 -35.35 36.09 -73.94
C ILE A 185 -35.16 35.46 -75.33
N GLN A 186 -34.64 34.24 -75.44
CA GLN A 186 -34.51 33.56 -76.74
C GLN A 186 -35.88 33.28 -77.39
N ASP A 187 -36.87 32.85 -76.62
CA ASP A 187 -38.19 32.51 -77.15
C ASP A 187 -39.01 33.76 -77.51
N THR A 188 -38.89 34.85 -76.74
CA THR A 188 -39.50 36.14 -77.12
C THR A 188 -38.85 36.75 -78.36
N MET A 189 -37.52 36.66 -78.50
CA MET A 189 -36.79 37.10 -79.71
C MET A 189 -37.08 36.22 -80.95
N ARG A 190 -37.42 34.94 -80.77
CA ARG A 190 -37.81 34.03 -81.87
C ARG A 190 -39.29 34.13 -82.24
N ARG A 191 -40.14 34.67 -81.38
CA ARG A 191 -41.60 34.75 -81.58
C ARG A 191 -42.08 35.36 -82.91
N PRO A 192 -41.44 36.40 -83.51
CA PRO A 192 -41.86 36.92 -84.81
C PRO A 192 -41.27 36.15 -86.00
N ASN A 193 -40.38 35.18 -85.79
CA ASN A 193 -39.62 34.55 -86.87
C ASN A 193 -40.39 33.39 -87.50
N LEU A 194 -40.71 33.49 -88.79
CA LEU A 194 -41.34 32.40 -89.55
C LEU A 194 -40.28 31.52 -90.23
N ARG A 195 -40.35 30.20 -90.03
CA ARG A 195 -39.50 29.24 -90.76
C ARG A 195 -40.27 28.59 -91.90
N ILE A 196 -39.95 28.98 -93.13
CA ILE A 196 -40.44 28.33 -94.36
C ILE A 196 -39.55 27.11 -94.65
N ILE A 197 -40.14 26.00 -95.09
CA ILE A 197 -39.43 24.75 -95.42
C ILE A 197 -39.84 24.23 -96.79
N GLY A 198 -39.00 23.43 -97.44
CA GLY A 198 -39.28 22.84 -98.76
C GLY A 198 -39.05 23.76 -99.96
N VAL A 199 -38.50 24.97 -99.76
CA VAL A 199 -38.15 25.91 -100.83
C VAL A 199 -36.85 25.47 -101.52
N ASP A 200 -36.86 25.31 -102.84
CA ASP A 200 -35.69 24.94 -103.64
C ASP A 200 -34.57 26.01 -103.52
N GLU A 201 -33.31 25.58 -103.46
CA GLU A 201 -32.15 26.49 -103.27
C GLU A 201 -31.95 27.48 -104.43
N ASN A 202 -32.43 27.15 -105.63
CA ASN A 202 -32.33 27.99 -106.82
C ASN A 202 -33.38 29.11 -106.87
N GLU A 203 -34.44 29.07 -106.04
CA GLU A 203 -35.45 30.13 -106.02
C GLU A 203 -34.90 31.47 -105.51
N ASP A 204 -33.93 31.45 -104.59
CA ASP A 204 -33.29 32.66 -104.05
C ASP A 204 -32.67 33.50 -105.17
N PHE A 205 -32.02 32.84 -106.15
CA PHE A 205 -31.42 33.51 -107.30
C PHE A 205 -32.47 34.00 -108.31
N GLN A 206 -33.49 33.18 -108.60
CA GLN A 206 -34.55 33.52 -109.55
C GLN A 206 -35.39 34.72 -109.09
N LEU A 207 -35.74 34.75 -107.80
CA LEU A 207 -36.59 35.78 -107.20
C LEU A 207 -35.79 36.95 -106.59
N LYS A 208 -34.45 36.95 -106.70
CA LYS A 208 -33.55 37.99 -106.15
C LYS A 208 -33.62 38.14 -104.62
N GLY A 209 -33.75 37.02 -103.91
CA GLY A 209 -33.54 36.90 -102.47
C GLY A 209 -34.74 36.33 -101.67
N PRO A 210 -34.50 35.76 -100.47
CA PRO A 210 -35.53 35.14 -99.62
C PRO A 210 -36.77 35.99 -99.32
N ALA A 211 -36.62 37.31 -99.22
CA ALA A 211 -37.74 38.23 -98.99
C ALA A 211 -38.79 38.23 -100.12
N ASN A 212 -38.37 37.95 -101.36
CA ASN A 212 -39.27 37.90 -102.51
C ASN A 212 -39.97 36.54 -102.64
N ILE A 213 -39.34 35.45 -102.16
CA ILE A 213 -39.99 34.15 -102.00
C ILE A 213 -41.19 34.24 -101.06
N PHE A 214 -41.03 34.87 -99.88
CA PHE A 214 -42.16 35.09 -98.97
C PHE A 214 -43.27 35.92 -99.65
N ASN A 215 -42.91 37.00 -100.36
CA ASN A 215 -43.88 37.83 -101.06
C ASN A 215 -44.69 37.05 -102.12
N LYS A 216 -44.04 36.17 -102.88
CA LYS A 216 -44.69 35.26 -103.84
C LYS A 216 -45.60 34.25 -103.15
N ILE A 217 -45.12 33.57 -102.11
CA ILE A 217 -45.90 32.59 -101.34
C ILE A 217 -47.19 33.21 -100.79
N ILE A 218 -47.13 34.44 -100.26
CA ILE A 218 -48.31 35.16 -99.77
C ILE A 218 -49.27 35.53 -100.91
N GLU A 219 -48.79 35.96 -102.08
CA GLU A 219 -49.66 36.25 -103.24
C GLU A 219 -50.35 35.00 -103.80
N GLU A 220 -49.63 33.87 -103.88
CA GLU A 220 -50.15 32.61 -104.42
C GLU A 220 -51.13 31.89 -103.46
N ASN A 221 -50.98 32.05 -102.13
CA ASN A 221 -51.74 31.28 -101.13
C ASN A 221 -52.68 32.14 -100.26
N PHE A 222 -52.40 33.43 -100.08
CA PHE A 222 -53.10 34.32 -99.13
C PHE A 222 -53.37 35.72 -99.73
N PRO A 223 -54.04 35.84 -100.90
CA PRO A 223 -54.09 37.07 -101.70
C PRO A 223 -54.68 38.30 -100.98
N ASN A 224 -55.58 38.11 -100.00
CA ASN A 224 -56.15 39.21 -99.23
C ASN A 224 -55.22 39.72 -98.12
N LEU A 225 -54.29 38.89 -97.63
CA LEU A 225 -53.56 39.14 -96.38
C LEU A 225 -52.68 40.39 -96.43
N LYS A 226 -52.12 40.74 -97.59
CA LYS A 226 -51.34 41.98 -97.78
C LYS A 226 -52.17 43.26 -97.63
N ASN A 227 -53.48 43.18 -97.88
CA ASN A 227 -54.41 44.31 -97.77
C ASN A 227 -54.98 44.43 -96.34
N GLU A 228 -55.18 43.30 -95.67
CA GLU A 228 -55.69 43.24 -94.29
C GLU A 228 -54.59 43.52 -93.24
N MET A 229 -53.34 43.13 -93.52
CA MET A 229 -52.20 43.29 -92.62
C MET A 229 -50.94 43.74 -93.37
N PRO A 230 -50.42 44.96 -93.13
CA PRO A 230 -49.18 45.42 -93.74
C PRO A 230 -47.98 44.67 -93.17
N MET A 231 -47.43 43.73 -93.95
CA MET A 231 -46.30 42.89 -93.57
C MET A 231 -44.96 43.53 -93.94
N ASN A 232 -44.14 43.82 -92.93
CA ASN A 232 -42.77 44.31 -93.09
C ASN A 232 -41.77 43.18 -92.77
N ILE A 233 -40.89 42.86 -93.72
CA ILE A 233 -39.80 41.88 -93.51
C ILE A 233 -38.59 42.63 -92.98
N GLN A 234 -38.16 42.35 -91.75
CA GLN A 234 -36.95 42.96 -91.15
C GLN A 234 -35.66 42.30 -91.67
N GLU A 235 -35.64 40.97 -91.73
CA GLU A 235 -34.54 40.17 -92.27
C GLU A 235 -35.10 38.88 -92.89
N ALA A 236 -34.41 38.32 -93.88
CA ALA A 236 -34.73 37.02 -94.47
C ALA A 236 -33.46 36.38 -95.06
N TYR A 237 -33.11 35.18 -94.60
CA TYR A 237 -31.92 34.43 -95.00
C TYR A 237 -32.21 32.93 -94.94
N ARG A 238 -31.42 32.14 -95.68
CA ARG A 238 -31.39 30.67 -95.52
C ARG A 238 -30.64 30.33 -94.23
N THR A 239 -31.25 29.53 -93.36
CA THR A 239 -30.50 28.86 -92.29
C THR A 239 -29.57 27.81 -92.91
N PRO A 240 -28.29 27.70 -92.48
CA PRO A 240 -27.44 26.57 -92.86
C PRO A 240 -28.10 25.22 -92.55
N ASN A 241 -27.75 24.20 -93.35
CA ASN A 241 -28.09 22.79 -93.13
C ASN A 241 -27.12 22.15 -92.13
#